data_AF-A0A3D3E388-F1
#
_entry.id   AF-A0A3D3E388-F1
#
_cell.length_a   1.000
_cell.length_b   1.000
_cell.length_c   1.000
_cell.angle_alpha   90.00
_cell.angle_beta   90.00
_cell.angle_gamma   90.00
#
_symmetry.space_group_name_H-M   'P 1'
#
loop_
_entity.id
_entity.type
_entity.pdbx_description
1 polymer ?
#
loop_
_entity_poly.entity_id
_entity_poly.type
_entity_poly.pdbx_seq_one_letter_code
_entity_poly.pdbx_strand_id
1 'polypeptide(L)'
;MTNQGMIRSRQGSFNFIYRLIDIFIIFSCLFMAAESYGLIFDIKYLSVGLTASIVFMLCAESLDLYRSWRASTALRMVLTTVAVWSLVSVLLLVVGFFAKLGSDFSRVVIGSWMLATAIFMISWRMVFRQILRSMRAKGYNSRT
;
A
#
# COMPACT_ATOMS: atom_id res chain seq x y z
N MET A 1 -8.68 34.10 -20.49
CA MET A 1 -9.25 33.70 -19.18
C MET A 1 -8.80 32.28 -18.86
N THR A 2 -8.42 32.05 -17.60
CA THR A 2 -8.20 30.76 -16.90
C THR A 2 -7.13 29.78 -17.41
N ASN A 3 -5.89 30.08 -17.03
CA ASN A 3 -4.74 29.18 -17.04
C ASN A 3 -4.84 28.16 -15.87
N GLN A 4 -5.83 27.26 -15.89
CA GLN A 4 -6.18 26.35 -14.77
C GLN A 4 -5.49 24.96 -14.81
N GLY A 5 -4.46 24.75 -15.64
CA GLY A 5 -3.90 23.40 -15.88
C GLY A 5 -2.76 22.93 -14.96
N MET A 6 -2.01 23.82 -14.30
CA MET A 6 -0.69 23.45 -13.78
C MET A 6 -0.63 23.09 -12.27
N ILE A 7 -1.70 23.37 -11.51
CA ILE A 7 -1.71 23.16 -10.05
C ILE A 7 -2.26 21.77 -9.67
N ARG A 8 -3.10 21.16 -10.52
CA ARG A 8 -3.60 19.78 -10.33
C ARG A 8 -2.55 18.70 -10.63
N SER A 9 -1.58 18.96 -11.51
CA SER A 9 -0.60 17.96 -11.95
C SER A 9 0.29 17.45 -10.80
N ARG A 10 0.75 18.33 -9.91
CA ARG A 10 1.64 17.92 -8.80
C ARG A 10 0.93 17.00 -7.80
N GLN A 11 -0.35 17.22 -7.49
CA GLN A 11 -1.10 16.32 -6.62
C GLN A 11 -1.31 14.93 -7.26
N GLY A 12 -1.58 14.89 -8.57
CA GLY A 12 -1.68 13.64 -9.32
C GLY A 12 -0.36 12.86 -9.33
N SER A 13 0.78 13.53 -9.53
CA SER A 13 2.10 12.89 -9.51
C SER A 13 2.45 12.27 -8.15
N PHE A 14 2.12 12.93 -7.04
CA PHE A 14 2.33 12.35 -5.71
C PHE A 14 1.48 11.09 -5.52
N ASN A 15 0.19 11.13 -5.85
CA ASN A 15 -0.70 9.97 -5.71
C ASN A 15 -0.23 8.77 -6.53
N PHE A 16 0.28 9.01 -7.74
CA PHE A 16 0.85 7.96 -8.58
C PHE A 16 2.07 7.29 -7.91
N ILE A 17 3.01 8.06 -7.37
CA ILE A 17 4.20 7.53 -6.69
C ILE A 17 3.81 6.69 -5.47
N TYR A 18 2.83 7.14 -4.69
CA TYR A 18 2.30 6.36 -3.55
C TYR A 18 1.77 4.99 -3.99
N ARG A 19 0.95 4.97 -5.05
CA ARG A 19 0.39 3.72 -5.58
C ARG A 19 1.48 2.77 -6.07
N LEU A 20 2.48 3.31 -6.77
CA LEU A 20 3.60 2.51 -7.28
C LEU A 20 4.40 1.88 -6.12
N ILE A 21 4.68 2.65 -5.07
CA ILE A 21 5.41 2.16 -3.91
C ILE A 21 4.58 1.14 -3.12
N ASP A 22 3.27 1.37 -2.95
CA ASP A 22 2.40 0.41 -2.27
C ASP A 22 2.36 -0.94 -3.01
N ILE A 23 2.24 -0.93 -4.35
CA ILE A 23 2.30 -2.15 -5.18
C ILE A 23 3.68 -2.82 -5.03
N PHE A 24 4.75 -2.04 -5.11
CA PHE A 24 6.12 -2.55 -4.96
C PHE A 24 6.32 -3.23 -3.59
N ILE A 25 5.79 -2.64 -2.51
CA ILE A 25 5.84 -3.23 -1.17
C ILE A 25 5.08 -4.56 -1.12
N ILE A 26 3.85 -4.61 -1.68
CA ILE A 26 3.03 -5.84 -1.71
C ILE A 26 3.80 -6.99 -2.38
N PHE A 27 4.38 -6.75 -3.55
CA PHE A 27 5.14 -7.77 -4.29
C PHE A 27 6.46 -8.12 -3.60
N SER A 28 7.22 -7.12 -3.14
CA SER A 28 8.51 -7.36 -2.49
C SER A 28 8.35 -8.18 -1.22
N CYS A 29 7.32 -7.88 -0.40
CA CYS A 29 7.04 -8.66 0.80
C CYS A 29 6.60 -10.09 0.46
N LEU A 30 5.83 -10.30 -0.61
CA LEU A 30 5.39 -11.64 -1.01
C LEU A 30 6.56 -12.48 -1.51
N PHE A 31 7.42 -11.88 -2.34
CA PHE A 31 8.63 -12.50 -2.84
C PHE A 31 9.58 -12.87 -1.69
N MET A 32 9.87 -11.92 -0.80
CA MET A 32 10.72 -12.18 0.38
C MET A 32 10.13 -13.26 1.29
N ALA A 33 8.81 -13.27 1.49
CA ALA A 33 8.14 -14.32 2.26
C ALA A 33 8.34 -15.69 1.59
N ALA A 34 8.06 -15.83 0.28
CA ALA A 34 8.23 -17.10 -0.43
C ALA A 34 9.68 -17.61 -0.36
N GLU A 35 10.65 -16.75 -0.65
CA GLU A 35 12.09 -17.07 -0.60
C GLU A 35 12.55 -17.46 0.80
N SER A 36 12.07 -16.76 1.85
CA SER A 36 12.45 -17.05 3.24
C SER A 36 12.03 -18.45 3.72
N TYR A 37 11.00 -19.03 3.10
CA TYR A 37 10.54 -20.39 3.37
C TYR A 37 10.98 -21.39 2.28
N GLY A 38 11.90 -21.00 1.39
CA GLY A 38 12.47 -21.86 0.34
C GLY A 38 11.48 -22.27 -0.74
N LEU A 39 10.42 -21.49 -0.96
CA LEU A 39 9.42 -21.76 -2.00
C LEU A 39 9.76 -21.02 -3.28
N ILE A 40 9.53 -21.69 -4.41
CA ILE A 40 9.68 -21.08 -5.73
C ILE A 40 8.54 -20.09 -5.95
N PHE A 41 8.88 -18.86 -6.30
CA PHE A 41 7.91 -17.85 -6.69
C PHE A 41 7.32 -18.18 -8.07
N ASP A 42 6.18 -18.85 -8.08
CA ASP A 42 5.49 -19.32 -9.28
C ASP A 42 4.36 -18.38 -9.75
N ILE A 43 3.64 -18.79 -10.80
CA ILE A 43 2.49 -18.06 -11.35
C ILE A 43 1.34 -17.92 -10.34
N LYS A 44 1.23 -18.81 -9.35
CA LYS A 44 0.20 -18.75 -8.32
C LYS A 44 0.49 -17.61 -7.36
N TYR A 45 1.73 -17.48 -6.88
CA TYR A 45 2.14 -16.34 -6.05
C TYR A 45 2.05 -15.01 -6.80
N LEU A 46 2.42 -15.00 -8.09
CA LEU A 46 2.23 -13.82 -8.93
C LEU A 46 0.75 -13.41 -9.01
N SER A 47 -0.15 -14.37 -9.20
CA SER A 47 -1.60 -14.14 -9.25
C SER A 47 -2.12 -13.56 -7.94
N VAL A 48 -1.69 -14.10 -6.78
CA VAL A 48 -2.06 -13.58 -5.46
C VAL A 48 -1.58 -12.14 -5.28
N GLY A 49 -0.33 -11.83 -5.64
CA GLY A 49 0.21 -10.47 -5.56
C GLY A 49 -0.53 -9.47 -6.45
N LEU A 50 -0.92 -9.89 -7.67
CA LEU A 50 -1.72 -9.07 -8.58
C LEU A 50 -3.12 -8.81 -8.04
N THR A 51 -3.82 -9.86 -7.59
CA THR A 51 -5.16 -9.73 -7.00
C THR A 51 -5.11 -8.83 -5.77
N ALA A 52 -4.14 -9.04 -4.88
CA ALA A 52 -3.94 -8.20 -3.70
C ALA A 52 -3.71 -6.73 -4.06
N SER A 53 -2.88 -6.47 -5.07
CA SER A 53 -2.59 -5.10 -5.55
C SER A 53 -3.84 -4.40 -6.11
N ILE A 54 -4.65 -5.12 -6.90
CA ILE A 54 -5.89 -4.57 -7.47
C ILE A 54 -6.89 -4.27 -6.36
N VAL A 55 -7.16 -5.24 -5.47
CA VAL A 55 -8.09 -5.07 -4.35
C VAL A 55 -7.62 -3.94 -3.43
N PHE A 56 -6.31 -3.88 -3.14
CA PHE A 56 -5.73 -2.80 -2.36
C PHE A 56 -5.94 -1.44 -3.01
N MET A 57 -5.70 -1.28 -4.31
CA MET A 57 -5.94 -0.02 -5.00
C MET A 57 -7.40 0.42 -4.91
N LEU A 58 -8.35 -0.49 -5.08
CA LEU A 58 -9.79 -0.20 -4.98
C LEU A 58 -10.19 0.21 -3.56
N CYS A 59 -9.75 -0.54 -2.55
CA CYS A 59 -10.03 -0.24 -1.14
C CYS A 59 -9.35 1.06 -0.70
N ALA A 60 -8.11 1.28 -1.13
CA ALA A 60 -7.34 2.48 -0.82
C ALA A 60 -7.99 3.74 -1.41
N GLU A 61 -8.53 3.66 -2.63
CA GLU A 61 -9.26 4.77 -3.23
C GLU A 61 -10.59 5.01 -2.50
N SER A 62 -11.33 3.94 -2.19
CA SER A 62 -12.64 4.03 -1.52
C SER A 62 -12.55 4.60 -0.10
N LEU A 63 -11.43 4.36 0.59
CA LEU A 63 -11.16 4.87 1.94
C LEU A 63 -10.31 6.15 1.94
N ASP A 64 -10.14 6.81 0.78
CA ASP A 64 -9.40 8.06 0.62
C ASP A 64 -7.93 7.99 1.14
N LEU A 65 -7.28 6.83 1.05
CA LEU A 65 -5.93 6.61 1.58
C LEU A 65 -4.87 7.51 0.91
N TYR A 66 -5.11 7.89 -0.35
CA TYR A 66 -4.25 8.77 -1.14
C TYR A 66 -4.61 10.26 -1.03
N ARG A 67 -5.51 10.62 -0.11
CA ARG A 67 -5.83 12.03 0.12
C ARG A 67 -4.62 12.80 0.68
N SER A 68 -4.56 14.10 0.41
CA SER A 68 -3.52 14.98 0.97
C SER A 68 -3.59 15.03 2.50
N TRP A 69 -2.66 14.36 3.17
CA TRP A 69 -2.57 14.27 4.63
C TRP A 69 -2.01 15.54 5.32
N ARG A 70 -1.93 16.68 4.61
CA ARG A 70 -1.29 17.93 5.08
C ARG A 70 -1.85 18.45 6.41
N ALA A 71 -3.14 18.27 6.66
CA ALA A 71 -3.83 18.73 7.88
C ALA A 71 -4.25 17.59 8.82
N SER A 72 -3.79 16.36 8.58
CA SER A 72 -4.23 15.17 9.33
C SER A 72 -3.21 14.66 10.35
N THR A 73 -3.72 14.02 11.39
CA THR A 73 -2.93 13.33 12.42
C THR A 73 -2.29 12.05 11.89
N ALA A 74 -1.09 11.71 12.39
CA ALA A 74 -0.38 10.47 12.04
C ALA A 74 -1.26 9.24 12.27
N LEU A 75 -1.94 9.25 13.42
CA LEU A 75 -2.83 8.18 13.85
C LEU A 75 -3.89 7.87 12.79
N ARG A 76 -4.53 8.89 12.22
CA ARG A 76 -5.57 8.70 11.20
C ARG A 76 -5.00 8.03 9.95
N MET A 77 -3.83 8.46 9.50
CA MET A 77 -3.14 7.84 8.36
C MET A 77 -2.80 6.37 8.61
N VAL A 78 -2.28 6.05 9.80
CA VAL A 78 -1.96 4.66 10.19
C VAL A 78 -3.24 3.82 10.28
N LEU A 79 -4.27 4.32 10.97
CA LEU A 79 -5.55 3.60 11.10
C LEU A 79 -6.22 3.36 9.75
N THR A 80 -6.24 4.34 8.85
CA THR A 80 -6.77 4.14 7.49
C THR A 80 -5.93 3.12 6.71
N THR A 81 -4.60 3.15 6.83
CA THR A 81 -3.71 2.17 6.18
C THR A 81 -3.99 0.76 6.68
N VAL A 82 -4.08 0.58 8.00
CA VAL A 82 -4.40 -0.70 8.64
C VAL A 82 -5.80 -1.18 8.24
N ALA A 83 -6.79 -0.28 8.21
CA ALA A 83 -8.15 -0.63 7.81
C ALA A 83 -8.20 -1.11 6.34
N VAL A 84 -7.55 -0.40 5.43
CA VAL A 84 -7.46 -0.79 4.01
C VAL A 84 -6.79 -2.16 3.87
N TRP A 85 -5.61 -2.35 4.47
CA TRP A 85 -4.87 -3.61 4.34
C TRP A 85 -5.57 -4.78 5.03
N SER A 86 -6.24 -4.54 6.17
CA SER A 86 -7.05 -5.56 6.84
C SER A 86 -8.23 -5.98 5.98
N LEU A 87 -8.92 -5.03 5.34
CA LEU A 87 -10.02 -5.32 4.42
C LEU A 87 -9.54 -6.16 3.23
N VAL A 88 -8.40 -5.79 2.63
CA VAL A 88 -7.78 -6.57 1.53
C VAL A 88 -7.44 -7.98 1.99
N SER A 89 -6.82 -8.12 3.17
CA SER A 89 -6.43 -9.41 3.73
C SER A 89 -7.65 -10.30 3.98
N VAL A 90 -8.72 -9.76 4.56
CA VAL A 90 -9.98 -10.48 4.78
C VAL A 90 -10.60 -10.90 3.45
N LEU A 91 -10.65 -10.02 2.44
CA LEU A 91 -11.19 -10.35 1.12
C LEU A 91 -10.40 -11.47 0.45
N LEU A 92 -9.06 -11.43 0.52
CA LEU A 92 -8.22 -12.51 -0.03
C LEU A 92 -8.44 -13.84 0.70
N LEU A 93 -8.57 -13.83 2.02
CA LEU A 93 -8.87 -15.04 2.79
C LEU A 93 -10.24 -15.62 2.46
N VAL A 94 -11.26 -14.76 2.31
CA VAL A 94 -12.62 -15.17 1.91
C VAL A 94 -12.58 -15.80 0.52
N VAL A 95 -11.96 -15.14 -0.46
CA VAL A 95 -11.82 -15.67 -1.83
C VAL A 95 -11.04 -16.99 -1.82
N GLY A 96 -9.91 -17.04 -1.13
CA GLY A 96 -9.09 -18.25 -1.02
C GLY A 96 -9.82 -19.42 -0.36
N PHE A 97 -10.67 -19.15 0.64
CA PHE A 97 -11.50 -20.15 1.30
C PHE A 97 -12.56 -20.72 0.36
N PHE A 98 -13.35 -19.86 -0.29
CA PHE A 98 -14.41 -20.30 -1.21
C PHE A 98 -13.85 -20.97 -2.47
N ALA A 99 -12.69 -20.53 -2.95
CA ALA A 99 -11.97 -21.15 -4.06
C ALA A 99 -11.23 -22.44 -3.66
N LYS A 100 -11.27 -22.85 -2.39
CA LYS A 100 -10.58 -24.05 -1.85
C LYS A 100 -9.05 -24.05 -2.07
N LEU A 101 -8.44 -22.87 -2.11
CA LEU A 101 -7.00 -22.70 -2.34
C LEU A 101 -6.14 -22.94 -1.08
N GLY A 102 -6.75 -23.33 0.05
CA GLY A 102 -6.07 -23.47 1.34
C GLY A 102 -5.02 -24.59 1.43
N SER A 103 -5.02 -25.54 0.48
CA SER A 103 -3.98 -26.57 0.32
C SER A 103 -2.89 -26.17 -0.67
N ASP A 104 -3.19 -25.22 -1.57
CA ASP A 104 -2.32 -24.85 -2.69
C ASP A 104 -1.25 -23.83 -2.29
N PHE A 105 -1.49 -23.11 -1.19
CA PHE A 105 -0.59 -22.09 -0.67
C PHE A 105 -0.09 -22.43 0.74
N SER A 106 1.18 -22.13 1.00
CA SER A 106 1.72 -22.21 2.35
C SER A 106 1.08 -21.15 3.23
N ARG A 107 0.35 -21.60 4.26
CA ARG A 107 -0.33 -20.72 5.24
C ARG A 107 0.66 -19.81 5.97
N VAL A 108 1.85 -20.32 6.23
CA VAL A 108 2.91 -19.56 6.91
C VAL A 108 3.44 -18.44 6.01
N VAL A 109 3.64 -18.72 4.72
CA VAL A 109 4.07 -17.69 3.74
C VAL A 109 3.01 -16.60 3.62
N ILE A 110 1.75 -16.96 3.37
CA ILE A 110 0.66 -15.97 3.25
C ILE A 110 0.48 -15.16 4.55
N GLY A 111 0.52 -15.82 5.71
CA GLY A 111 0.39 -15.15 7.01
C GLY A 111 1.55 -14.19 7.29
N SER A 112 2.80 -14.64 7.06
CA SER A 112 3.99 -13.80 7.23
C SER A 112 4.01 -12.61 6.27
N TRP A 113 3.62 -12.83 5.02
CA TRP A 113 3.48 -11.78 4.00
C TRP A 113 2.44 -10.73 4.41
N MET A 114 1.27 -11.14 4.90
CA MET A 114 0.23 -10.21 5.36
C MET A 114 0.74 -9.31 6.50
N LEU A 115 1.45 -9.87 7.47
CA LEU A 115 2.03 -9.12 8.59
C LEU A 115 3.16 -8.20 8.14
N ALA A 116 4.10 -8.71 7.33
CA ALA A 116 5.22 -7.94 6.82
C ALA A 116 4.74 -6.73 5.99
N THR A 117 3.78 -6.96 5.08
CA THR A 117 3.22 -5.89 4.24
C THR A 117 2.56 -4.78 5.08
N ALA A 118 1.83 -5.14 6.14
CA ALA A 118 1.24 -4.17 7.06
C ALA A 118 2.31 -3.26 7.70
N ILE A 119 3.39 -3.87 8.21
CA ILE A 119 4.50 -3.17 8.85
C ILE A 119 5.19 -2.23 7.85
N PHE A 120 5.51 -2.74 6.66
CA PHE A 120 6.21 -1.94 5.63
C PHE A 120 5.35 -0.79 5.11
N MET A 121 4.05 -1.00 4.88
CA MET A 121 3.14 0.07 4.43
C MET A 121 3.06 1.22 5.45
N ILE A 122 2.94 0.89 6.74
CA ILE A 122 2.94 1.91 7.81
C ILE A 122 4.30 2.62 7.86
N SER A 123 5.39 1.86 7.82
CA SER A 123 6.75 2.39 7.96
C SER A 123 7.10 3.37 6.83
N TRP A 124 6.88 2.98 5.57
CA TRP A 124 7.11 3.84 4.41
C TRP A 124 6.32 5.16 4.52
N ARG A 125 5.05 5.08 4.91
CA ARG A 125 4.18 6.26 5.08
C ARG A 125 4.67 7.20 6.16
N MET A 126 5.18 6.66 7.27
CA MET A 126 5.77 7.46 8.35
C MET A 126 7.08 8.12 7.91
N VAL A 127 7.94 7.39 7.21
CA VAL A 127 9.19 7.93 6.62
C VAL A 127 8.87 9.06 5.65
N PHE A 128 7.94 8.84 4.71
CA PHE A 128 7.58 9.85 3.72
C PHE A 128 6.95 11.10 4.37
N ARG A 129 6.12 10.92 5.40
CA ARG A 129 5.57 12.02 6.18
C ARG A 129 6.67 12.85 6.85
N GLN A 130 7.71 12.20 7.38
CA GLN A 130 8.84 12.89 7.98
C GLN A 130 9.67 13.65 6.93
N ILE A 131 9.92 13.04 5.76
CA ILE A 131 10.59 13.70 4.63
C ILE A 131 9.85 14.99 4.25
N LEU A 132 8.52 14.92 4.06
CA LEU A 132 7.72 16.08 3.74
C LEU A 132 7.72 17.15 4.83
N ARG A 133 7.76 16.75 6.11
CA ARG A 133 7.88 17.69 7.24
C ARG A 133 9.22 18.42 7.20
N SER A 134 10.32 17.69 7.00
CA SER A 134 11.67 18.25 6.89
C SER A 134 11.81 19.20 5.70
N MET A 135 11.20 18.87 4.55
CA MET A 135 11.20 19.77 3.38
C MET A 135 10.45 21.08 3.66
N ARG A 136 9.30 21.02 4.34
CA ARG A 136 8.52 22.23 4.70
C ARG A 136 9.25 23.10 5.71
N ALA A 137 9.94 22.49 6.68
CA ALA A 137 10.77 23.23 7.64
C ALA A 137 11.90 24.01 6.96
N LYS A 138 12.39 23.53 5.81
CA LYS A 138 13.43 24.19 4.99
C LYS A 138 12.86 25.24 4.01
N GLY A 139 11.58 25.60 4.09
CA GLY A 139 10.97 26.64 3.27
C GLY A 139 10.53 26.20 1.87
N TYR A 140 10.77 24.94 1.48
CA TYR A 140 10.14 24.38 0.27
C TYR A 140 8.63 24.25 0.54
N ASN A 141 7.85 25.18 -0.03
CA ASN A 141 6.39 25.34 0.14
C ASN A 141 5.92 26.33 1.24
N SER A 142 6.74 27.34 1.56
CA SER A 142 6.26 28.62 2.11
C SER A 142 5.68 29.45 0.96
N ARG A 143 4.36 29.40 0.76
CA ARG A 143 3.68 30.50 0.06
C ARG A 143 3.62 31.65 1.06
N THR A 144 4.40 32.71 0.86
CA THR A 144 3.88 34.06 1.08
C THR A 144 2.80 34.33 0.04
#